data_AF-A0A960V3B4-F1
#
_entry.id   AF-A0A960V3B4-F1
#
_cell.length_a   1.000
_cell.length_b   1.000
_cell.length_c   1.000
_cell.angle_alpha   90.00
_cell.angle_beta   90.00
_cell.angle_gamma   90.00
#
_symmetry.space_group_name_H-M   'P 1'
#
loop_
_entity.id
_entity.type
_entity.pdbx_description
1 polymer ?
#
loop_
_entity_poly.entity_id
_entity_poly.type
_entity_poly.pdbx_seq_one_letter_code
_entity_poly.pdbx_strand_id
1 'polypeptide(L)'
;MTRPIVSAVIIDDDPVNNLICERVLQCGNFARQIIIHTEVKTALEFFATPQEKESATSQVIFLDLNMPVLNGWDFLREYDQKELHRANRKLYILSSSIYSADLDRARAHPLVNGYISKPLDPGHLSSIAAGSQDFFIKMR
;
A
#
# COMPACT_ATOMS: atom_id res chain seq x y z
N MET A 1 17.56 -12.34 -5.28
CA MET A 1 17.06 -11.54 -6.43
C MET A 1 15.58 -11.27 -6.19
N THR A 2 15.22 -10.08 -5.72
CA THR A 2 13.82 -9.70 -5.55
C THR A 2 13.24 -9.35 -6.92
N ARG A 3 12.03 -9.85 -7.22
CA ARG A 3 11.38 -9.58 -8.52
C ARG A 3 11.15 -8.07 -8.67
N PRO A 4 11.33 -7.51 -9.89
CA PRO A 4 11.04 -6.10 -10.11
C PRO A 4 9.57 -5.81 -9.81
N ILE A 5 9.32 -4.74 -9.06
CA ILE A 5 7.97 -4.28 -8.75
C ILE A 5 7.41 -3.66 -10.03
N VAL A 6 6.29 -4.20 -10.50
CA VAL A 6 5.69 -3.79 -11.76
C VAL A 6 4.78 -2.59 -11.54
N SER A 7 3.98 -2.60 -10.48
CA SER A 7 3.09 -1.48 -10.17
C SER A 7 3.05 -1.13 -8.69
N ALA A 8 3.05 0.16 -8.39
CA ALA A 8 2.72 0.71 -7.08
C ALA A 8 1.33 1.35 -7.14
N VAL A 9 0.46 0.99 -6.21
CA VAL A 9 -0.90 1.54 -6.09
C VAL A 9 -0.96 2.38 -4.82
N ILE A 10 -1.35 3.64 -4.92
CA ILE A 10 -1.57 4.54 -3.79
C ILE A 10 -3.08 4.72 -3.65
N ILE A 11 -3.59 4.55 -2.42
CA ILE A 11 -5.00 4.73 -2.07
C ILE A 11 -5.06 5.76 -0.95
N ASP A 12 -5.33 7.01 -1.29
CA ASP A 12 -5.27 8.15 -0.38
C ASP A 12 -6.10 9.30 -0.96
N ASP A 13 -6.98 9.91 -0.17
CA ASP A 13 -7.81 11.03 -0.61
C ASP A 13 -7.05 12.36 -0.64
N ASP A 14 -5.89 12.46 0.02
CA ASP A 14 -5.07 13.67 0.06
C ASP A 14 -4.22 13.82 -1.22
N PRO A 15 -4.54 14.77 -2.12
CA PRO A 15 -3.80 14.99 -3.35
C PRO A 15 -2.35 15.44 -3.11
N VAL A 16 -2.05 16.09 -1.98
CA VAL A 16 -0.71 16.54 -1.63
C VAL A 16 0.15 15.33 -1.26
N ASN A 17 -0.37 14.44 -0.41
CA ASN A 17 0.36 13.21 -0.07
C ASN A 17 0.55 12.31 -1.29
N ASN A 18 -0.47 12.20 -2.15
CA ASN A 18 -0.38 11.49 -3.42
C ASN A 18 0.78 11.99 -4.29
N LEU A 19 0.91 13.31 -4.45
CA LEU A 19 2.00 13.92 -5.22
C LEU A 19 3.36 13.61 -4.61
N ILE A 20 3.50 13.70 -3.29
CA ILE A 20 4.76 13.38 -2.59
C ILE A 20 5.12 11.91 -2.80
N CYS A 21 4.18 11.00 -2.58
CA CYS A 21 4.39 9.57 -2.73
C CYS A 21 4.76 9.22 -4.18
N GLU A 22 4.05 9.77 -5.15
CA GLU A 22 4.35 9.58 -6.57
C GLU A 22 5.79 10.02 -6.89
N ARG A 23 6.20 11.21 -6.44
CA ARG A 23 7.57 11.70 -6.66
C ARG A 23 8.63 10.81 -6.04
N VAL A 24 8.40 10.35 -4.82
CA VAL A 24 9.33 9.44 -4.12
C VAL A 24 9.45 8.11 -4.87
N LEU A 25 8.33 7.54 -5.32
CA LEU A 25 8.32 6.31 -6.12
C LEU A 25 9.02 6.47 -7.47
N GLN A 26 8.80 7.60 -8.15
CA GLN A 26 9.45 7.93 -9.42
C GLN A 26 10.96 8.12 -9.25
N CYS A 27 11.40 8.93 -8.29
CA CYS A 27 12.82 9.16 -8.02
C CYS A 27 13.54 7.89 -7.58
N GLY A 28 12.87 7.02 -6.82
CA GLY A 28 13.40 5.72 -6.42
C GLY A 28 13.36 4.65 -7.54
N ASN A 29 12.80 4.98 -8.71
CA ASN A 29 12.55 4.05 -9.81
C ASN A 29 11.90 2.73 -9.32
N PHE A 30 10.99 2.86 -8.36
CA PHE A 30 10.52 1.76 -7.51
C PHE A 30 9.59 0.81 -8.24
N ALA A 31 8.70 1.35 -9.07
CA ALA A 31 7.76 0.61 -9.88
C ALA A 31 7.71 1.15 -11.30
N ARG A 32 7.40 0.28 -12.27
CA ARG A 32 7.23 0.68 -13.67
C ARG A 32 5.98 1.53 -13.89
N GLN A 33 4.94 1.27 -13.12
CA GLN A 33 3.67 2.00 -13.17
C GLN A 33 3.28 2.45 -11.76
N ILE A 34 2.83 3.69 -11.64
CA ILE A 34 2.24 4.22 -10.41
C ILE A 34 0.78 4.51 -10.70
N ILE A 35 -0.10 4.05 -9.83
CA ILE A 35 -1.55 4.15 -9.95
C ILE A 35 -2.06 4.79 -8.68
N ILE A 36 -2.89 5.82 -8.80
CA ILE A 36 -3.39 6.58 -7.65
C ILE A 36 -4.91 6.52 -7.65
N HIS A 37 -5.48 6.17 -6.51
CA HIS A 37 -6.90 6.16 -6.24
C HIS A 37 -7.19 7.06 -5.05
N THR A 38 -8.08 8.03 -5.23
CA THR A 38 -8.52 8.93 -4.16
C THR A 38 -9.74 8.40 -3.41
N GLU A 39 -10.29 7.27 -3.87
CA GLU A 39 -11.50 6.68 -3.32
C GLU A 39 -11.37 5.15 -3.23
N VAL A 40 -11.77 4.60 -2.08
CA VAL A 40 -11.80 3.15 -1.81
C VAL A 40 -12.54 2.37 -2.89
N LYS A 41 -13.68 2.88 -3.36
CA LYS A 41 -14.49 2.22 -4.38
C LYS A 41 -13.73 2.02 -5.68
N THR A 42 -13.07 3.07 -6.17
CA THR A 42 -12.28 3.01 -7.42
C THR A 42 -11.10 2.04 -7.30
N ALA A 43 -10.48 1.97 -6.11
CA ALA A 43 -9.41 1.03 -5.84
C ALA A 43 -9.92 -0.42 -5.85
N LEU A 44 -11.07 -0.69 -5.23
CA LEU A 44 -11.69 -2.02 -5.22
C LEU A 44 -12.12 -2.48 -6.62
N GLU A 45 -12.71 -1.58 -7.42
CA GLU A 45 -13.05 -1.85 -8.82
C GLU A 45 -11.80 -2.18 -9.65
N PHE A 46 -10.70 -1.45 -9.42
CA PHE A 46 -9.42 -1.72 -10.06
C PHE A 46 -8.90 -3.12 -9.73
N PHE A 47 -8.95 -3.55 -8.46
CA PHE A 47 -8.49 -4.88 -8.06
C PHE A 47 -9.44 -6.02 -8.44
N ALA A 48 -10.73 -5.73 -8.66
CA ALA A 48 -11.73 -6.69 -9.11
C ALA A 48 -11.69 -6.93 -10.62
N THR A 49 -11.13 -6.00 -11.39
CA THR A 49 -11.00 -6.14 -12.85
C THR A 49 -9.82 -7.07 -13.17
N PRO A 50 -10.05 -8.21 -13.85
CA PRO A 50 -8.96 -9.10 -14.23
C PRO A 50 -7.97 -8.38 -15.14
N GLN A 51 -6.69 -8.36 -14.75
CA GLN A 51 -5.65 -7.84 -15.64
C GLN A 51 -5.03 -9.00 -16.41
N GLU A 52 -4.91 -8.89 -17.73
CA GLU A 52 -4.40 -9.97 -18.59
C GLU A 52 -3.00 -10.51 -18.21
N LYS A 53 -2.24 -9.78 -17.37
CA LYS A 53 -0.89 -10.14 -16.89
C LYS A 53 -0.79 -10.33 -15.37
N GLU A 54 -1.91 -10.40 -14.65
CA GLU A 54 -1.96 -10.40 -13.16
C GLU A 54 -1.17 -11.52 -12.49
N SER A 55 -1.00 -12.67 -13.16
CA SER A 55 -0.36 -13.85 -12.57
C SER A 55 1.17 -13.73 -12.39
N ALA A 56 1.81 -12.73 -13.00
CA ALA A 56 3.27 -12.60 -13.00
C ALA A 56 3.82 -11.28 -12.42
N THR A 57 2.97 -10.29 -12.13
CA THR A 57 3.41 -8.93 -11.80
C THR A 57 3.47 -8.72 -10.28
N SER A 58 4.61 -8.26 -9.76
CA SER A 58 4.69 -7.89 -8.33
C SER A 58 4.06 -6.51 -8.13
N GLN A 59 3.11 -6.39 -7.21
CA GLN A 59 2.41 -5.14 -6.93
C GLN A 59 2.57 -4.75 -5.46
N VAL A 60 2.72 -3.46 -5.21
CA VAL A 60 2.76 -2.89 -3.86
C VAL A 60 1.60 -1.91 -3.72
N ILE A 61 0.87 -2.00 -2.63
CA ILE A 61 -0.28 -1.16 -2.31
C ILE A 61 0.09 -0.32 -1.09
N PHE A 62 -0.09 0.99 -1.18
CA PHE A 62 0.03 1.95 -0.09
C PHE A 62 -1.37 2.47 0.23
N LEU A 63 -1.86 2.16 1.43
CA LEU A 63 -3.23 2.43 1.84
C LEU A 63 -3.25 3.44 2.99
N ASP A 64 -3.91 4.57 2.81
CA ASP A 64 -4.23 5.47 3.90
C ASP A 64 -5.39 4.95 4.77
N LEU A 65 -5.32 5.21 6.07
CA LEU A 65 -6.41 4.86 7.01
C LEU A 65 -7.42 6.00 7.18
N ASN A 66 -7.00 7.25 7.09
CA ASN A 66 -7.80 8.42 7.42
C ASN A 66 -8.45 9.04 6.18
N MET A 67 -9.35 8.28 5.54
CA MET A 67 -10.18 8.78 4.44
C MET A 67 -11.60 9.16 4.93
N PRO A 68 -12.20 10.26 4.42
CA PRO A 68 -13.42 10.87 4.96
C PRO A 68 -14.73 10.12 4.69
N VAL A 69 -14.78 9.19 3.72
CA VAL A 69 -16.01 8.49 3.32
C VAL A 69 -15.97 6.99 3.65
N LEU A 70 -14.90 6.32 3.29
CA LEU A 70 -14.64 4.90 3.57
C LEU A 70 -13.23 4.82 4.11
N ASN A 71 -13.09 4.33 5.35
CA ASN A 71 -11.78 4.26 6.01
C ASN A 71 -10.93 3.17 5.33
N GLY A 72 -9.60 3.26 5.40
CA GLY A 72 -8.71 2.19 4.93
C GLY A 72 -9.00 0.83 5.56
N TRP A 73 -9.54 0.79 6.78
CA TRP A 73 -10.03 -0.44 7.39
C TRP A 73 -11.23 -1.06 6.67
N ASP A 74 -12.10 -0.24 6.08
CA ASP A 74 -13.23 -0.72 5.29
C ASP A 74 -12.76 -1.24 3.94
N PHE A 75 -11.77 -0.57 3.32
CA PHE A 75 -11.08 -1.11 2.15
C PHE A 75 -10.52 -2.51 2.45
N LEU A 76 -9.78 -2.68 3.55
CA LEU A 76 -9.20 -3.99 3.91
C LEU A 76 -10.26 -5.07 4.06
N ARG A 77 -11.39 -4.75 4.70
CA ARG A 77 -12.51 -5.66 4.90
C ARG A 77 -13.13 -6.10 3.57
N GLU A 78 -13.43 -5.14 2.69
CA GLU A 78 -14.00 -5.45 1.37
C GLU A 78 -13.00 -6.18 0.47
N TYR A 79 -11.72 -5.82 0.56
CA TYR A 79 -10.63 -6.44 -0.18
C TYR A 79 -10.45 -7.92 0.20
N ASP A 80 -10.61 -8.23 1.50
CA ASP A 80 -10.61 -9.60 2.01
C ASP A 80 -11.87 -10.37 1.60
N GLN A 81 -13.06 -9.79 1.84
CA GLN A 81 -14.35 -10.42 1.55
C GLN A 81 -14.55 -10.75 0.07
N LYS A 82 -14.01 -9.93 -0.83
CA LYS A 82 -14.08 -10.15 -2.28
C LYS A 82 -12.94 -11.02 -2.81
N GLU A 83 -12.10 -11.56 -1.93
CA GLU A 83 -10.93 -12.39 -2.26
C GLU A 83 -10.04 -11.73 -3.32
N LEU A 84 -9.84 -10.41 -3.22
CA LEU A 84 -9.05 -9.63 -4.18
C LEU A 84 -7.55 -9.69 -3.90
N HIS A 85 -7.16 -10.26 -2.75
CA HIS A 85 -5.79 -10.48 -2.37
C HIS A 85 -5.11 -11.55 -3.26
N ARG A 86 -3.82 -11.35 -3.53
CA ARG A 86 -3.01 -12.27 -4.35
C ARG A 86 -1.61 -12.35 -3.76
N ALA A 87 -0.95 -13.51 -3.91
CA ALA A 87 0.38 -13.75 -3.32
C ALA A 87 1.49 -12.80 -3.83
N ASN A 88 1.29 -12.18 -5.00
CA ASN A 88 2.18 -11.20 -5.61
C ASN A 88 1.84 -9.74 -5.24
N ARG A 89 0.82 -9.51 -4.39
CA ARG A 89 0.45 -8.18 -3.88
C ARG A 89 0.95 -8.05 -2.45
N LYS A 90 1.63 -6.94 -2.16
CA LYS A 90 1.99 -6.56 -0.79
C LYS A 90 1.26 -5.28 -0.42
N LEU A 91 0.61 -5.25 0.74
CA LEU A 91 -0.13 -4.10 1.22
C LEU A 91 0.56 -3.48 2.43
N TYR A 92 0.85 -2.20 2.34
CA TYR A 92 1.39 -1.38 3.41
C TYR A 92 0.39 -0.30 3.77
N ILE A 93 0.12 -0.17 5.06
CA ILE A 93 -0.60 1.00 5.55
C ILE A 93 0.35 2.19 5.50
N LEU A 94 -0.11 3.33 5.02
CA LEU A 94 0.61 4.60 5.01
C LEU A 94 -0.26 5.64 5.70
N SER A 95 0.03 5.99 6.95
CA SER A 95 -0.82 6.91 7.74
C SER A 95 -0.02 8.01 8.42
N SER A 96 -0.64 9.19 8.58
CA SER A 96 -0.04 10.33 9.30
C SER A 96 -0.05 10.16 10.82
N SER A 97 -0.92 9.30 11.36
CA SER A 97 -1.13 9.16 12.81
C SER A 97 -0.72 7.78 13.27
N ILE A 98 0.32 7.70 14.11
CA ILE A 98 0.77 6.44 14.70
C ILE A 98 -0.01 6.21 16.00
N TYR A 99 -1.25 5.73 15.89
CA TYR A 99 -1.98 5.24 17.04
C TYR A 99 -1.57 3.79 17.33
N SER A 100 -1.29 3.48 18.60
CA SER A 100 -0.92 2.12 19.03
C SER A 100 -1.98 1.09 18.64
N ALA A 101 -3.26 1.45 18.76
CA ALA A 101 -4.37 0.59 18.36
C ALA A 101 -4.35 0.24 16.86
N ASP A 102 -4.01 1.20 15.99
CA ASP A 102 -3.91 0.96 14.55
C ASP A 102 -2.70 0.11 14.21
N LEU A 103 -1.57 0.31 14.89
CA LEU A 103 -0.38 -0.54 14.75
C LEU A 103 -0.68 -1.98 15.16
N ASP A 104 -1.33 -2.18 16.30
CA ASP A 104 -1.66 -3.53 16.79
C ASP A 104 -2.67 -4.21 15.87
N ARG A 105 -3.67 -3.46 15.38
CA ARG A 105 -4.63 -3.97 14.39
C ARG A 105 -3.95 -4.33 13.07
N ALA A 106 -3.02 -3.50 12.60
CA ALA A 106 -2.25 -3.74 11.39
C ALA A 106 -1.35 -4.98 11.53
N ARG A 107 -0.72 -5.17 12.69
CA ARG A 107 0.11 -6.35 13.00
C ARG A 107 -0.70 -7.64 13.02
N ALA A 108 -1.94 -7.58 13.51
CA ALA A 108 -2.82 -8.73 13.59
C ALA A 108 -3.50 -9.07 12.25
N HIS A 109 -3.49 -8.16 11.27
CA HIS A 109 -4.23 -8.34 10.02
C HIS A 109 -3.43 -9.15 8.99
N PRO A 110 -3.93 -10.31 8.50
CA PRO A 110 -3.15 -11.22 7.66
C PRO A 110 -2.78 -10.63 6.30
N LEU A 111 -3.60 -9.69 5.79
CA LEU A 111 -3.36 -9.01 4.52
C LEU A 111 -2.39 -7.83 4.60
N VAL A 112 -2.03 -7.37 5.81
CA VAL A 112 -1.16 -6.21 5.99
C VAL A 112 0.28 -6.67 6.14
N ASN A 113 1.16 -6.22 5.24
CA ASN A 113 2.58 -6.54 5.27
C ASN A 113 3.41 -5.53 6.07
N GLY A 114 2.84 -4.37 6.41
CA GLY A 114 3.55 -3.36 7.17
C GLY A 114 2.81 -2.06 7.38
N TYR A 115 3.40 -1.19 8.20
CA TYR A 115 2.84 0.09 8.57
C TYR A 115 3.90 1.20 8.48
N ILE A 116 3.67 2.15 7.59
CA ILE A 116 4.59 3.24 7.28
C ILE A 116 3.97 4.55 7.77
N SER A 117 4.73 5.32 8.54
CA SER A 117 4.34 6.68 8.89
C SER A 117 4.60 7.62 7.72
N LYS A 118 3.63 8.46 7.38
CA LYS A 118 3.83 9.52 6.37
C LYS A 118 4.90 10.52 6.85
N PRO A 119 5.66 11.14 5.92
CA PRO A 119 5.64 10.92 4.47
C PRO A 119 6.39 9.65 4.05
N LEU A 120 6.04 9.11 2.89
CA LEU A 120 6.82 8.05 2.25
C LEU A 120 8.21 8.60 1.89
N ASP A 121 9.27 7.79 2.09
CA ASP A 121 10.65 8.20 1.82
C ASP A 121 11.45 7.08 1.11
N PRO A 122 12.62 7.39 0.52
CA PRO A 122 13.44 6.40 -0.18
C PRO A 122 13.98 5.26 0.70
N GLY A 123 14.12 5.47 2.01
CA GLY A 123 14.54 4.44 2.96
C GLY A 123 13.47 3.38 3.15
N HIS A 124 12.20 3.81 3.20
CA HIS A 124 11.04 2.90 3.17
C HIS A 124 11.05 2.06 1.89
N LEU A 125 11.23 2.67 0.72
CA LEU A 125 11.26 1.96 -0.58
C LEU A 125 12.35 0.90 -0.63
N SER A 126 13.57 1.26 -0.21
CA SER A 126 14.72 0.37 -0.18
C SER A 126 14.45 -0.86 0.70
N SER A 127 13.82 -0.64 1.85
CA SER A 127 13.41 -1.73 2.74
C SER A 127 12.39 -2.64 2.05
N ILE A 128 11.43 -2.08 1.31
CA ILE A 128 10.32 -2.86 0.71
C ILE A 128 10.88 -3.76 -0.40
N ALA A 129 11.79 -3.19 -1.19
CA ALA A 129 12.50 -3.88 -2.26
C ALA A 129 13.45 -4.97 -1.74
N ALA A 130 14.02 -4.80 -0.54
CA ALA A 130 14.88 -5.79 0.11
C ALA A 130 14.07 -6.97 0.72
N GLY A 131 12.76 -6.83 0.86
CA GLY A 131 11.89 -7.87 1.42
C GLY A 131 12.01 -8.01 2.94
N SER A 132 12.50 -6.99 3.64
CA SER A 132 12.55 -6.95 5.10
C SER A 132 11.15 -7.18 5.69
N GLN A 133 11.03 -7.99 6.74
CA GLN A 133 9.74 -8.26 7.41
C GLN A 133 9.41 -7.24 8.52
N ASP A 134 10.31 -6.32 8.84
CA ASP A 134 10.15 -5.32 9.90
C ASP A 134 9.67 -3.98 9.33
N PHE A 135 8.40 -3.92 8.95
CA PHE A 135 7.72 -2.67 8.59
C PHE A 135 6.81 -2.13 9.66
N PHE A 136 6.72 -2.76 10.82
CA PHE A 136 5.99 -2.21 11.95
C PHE A 136 6.94 -1.37 12.78
N ILE A 137 7.25 -0.17 12.28
CA ILE A 137 8.05 0.89 12.90
C ILE A 137 8.96 0.39 14.03
N LYS A 138 10.26 0.25 13.76
CA LYS A 138 11.27 0.25 14.83
C LYS A 138 11.15 1.59 15.56
N MET A 139 10.37 1.60 16.62
CA MET A 139 10.44 2.61 17.66
C MET A 139 11.88 2.53 18.18
N ARG A 140 12.71 3.49 17.80
CA ARG A 140 14.01 3.69 18.43
C ARG A 140 13.83 4.68 19.57
#